data_AF-W9DU24-F1
#
_entry.id   AF-W9DU24-F1
#
_cell.length_a   1.000
_cell.length_b   1.000
_cell.length_c   1.000
_cell.angle_alpha   90.00
_cell.angle_beta   90.00
_cell.angle_gamma   90.00
#
_symmetry.space_group_name_H-M   'P 1'
#
loop_
_entity.id
_entity.type
_entity.pdbx_description
1 polymer ?
#
loop_
_entity_poly.entity_id
_entity_poly.type
_entity_poly.pdbx_seq_one_letter_code
_entity_poly.pdbx_strand_id
1 'polypeptide(L)'
;MVEKTNMIKVVGNETRLKILDSLSSKDKHITEIANELGISCTSISKHVRVLEEAKLVERNIFGKSHVLSLPNKVNKKIINQDYSSDLELYILDNYYLV
;
A
#
# COMPACT_ATOMS: atom_id res chain seq x y z
N MET A 1 -5.27 -11.86 14.78
CA MET A 1 -6.01 -10.60 14.91
C MET A 1 -5.03 -9.44 14.91
N VAL A 2 -5.06 -8.60 13.88
CA VAL A 2 -4.45 -7.26 13.92
C VAL A 2 -5.55 -6.34 14.39
N GLU A 3 -5.36 -5.68 15.53
CA GLU A 3 -6.39 -4.77 16.07
C GLU A 3 -6.58 -3.54 15.18
N LYS A 4 -7.82 -3.03 15.08
CA LYS A 4 -8.24 -1.85 14.29
C LYS A 4 -7.31 -0.64 14.47
N THR A 5 -6.81 -0.43 15.70
CA THR A 5 -5.86 0.63 16.06
C THR A 5 -4.52 0.53 15.31
N ASN A 6 -4.04 -0.69 15.04
CA ASN A 6 -2.79 -0.89 14.30
C ASN A 6 -2.95 -0.55 12.82
N MET A 7 -4.13 -0.73 12.22
CA MET A 7 -4.35 -0.38 10.81
C MET A 7 -4.38 1.13 10.59
N ILE A 8 -5.02 1.89 11.48
CA ILE A 8 -4.97 3.37 11.44
C ILE A 8 -3.52 3.86 11.54
N LYS A 9 -2.69 3.21 12.36
CA LYS A 9 -1.25 3.51 12.43
C LYS A 9 -0.52 3.15 11.13
N VAL A 10 -0.87 2.04 10.48
CA VAL A 10 -0.27 1.62 9.21
C VAL A 10 -0.64 2.60 8.09
N VAL A 11 -1.91 2.92 7.88
CA VAL A 11 -2.31 3.84 6.80
C VAL A 11 -2.11 5.32 7.15
N GLY A 12 -2.04 5.70 8.43
CA GLY A 12 -1.93 7.10 8.86
C GLY A 12 -0.57 7.77 8.61
N ASN A 13 0.33 7.15 7.87
CA ASN A 13 1.62 7.74 7.50
C ASN A 13 1.58 8.24 6.06
N GLU A 14 1.87 9.53 5.90
CA GLU A 14 1.81 10.23 4.61
C GLU A 14 2.61 9.54 3.50
N THR A 15 3.82 9.06 3.79
CA THR A 15 4.66 8.35 2.81
C THR A 15 4.03 7.03 2.38
N ARG A 16 3.43 6.28 3.31
CA ARG A 16 2.74 5.02 2.99
C ARG A 16 1.48 5.25 2.16
N LEU A 17 0.73 6.32 2.45
CA LEU A 17 -0.39 6.74 1.61
C LEU A 17 0.06 7.10 0.19
N LYS A 18 1.14 7.88 0.07
CA LYS A 18 1.72 8.25 -1.24
C LYS A 18 2.22 7.03 -2.03
N ILE A 19 2.77 6.01 -1.36
CA ILE A 19 3.16 4.74 -2.00
C ILE A 19 1.91 4.02 -2.52
N LEU A 20 0.86 3.89 -1.70
CA LEU A 20 -0.40 3.25 -2.11
C LEU A 20 -1.08 4.00 -3.27
N ASP A 21 -1.10 5.33 -3.20
CA ASP A 21 -1.64 6.20 -4.25
C ASP A 21 -0.85 6.05 -5.56
N SER A 22 0.49 6.06 -5.49
CA SER A 22 1.35 5.81 -6.64
C SER A 22 1.06 4.46 -7.30
N LEU A 23 0.84 3.40 -6.51
CA LEU A 23 0.50 2.05 -6.97
C LEU A 23 -0.96 1.87 -7.40
N SER A 24 -1.87 2.79 -7.04
CA SER A 24 -3.28 2.73 -7.44
C SER A 24 -3.47 2.84 -8.95
N SER A 25 -2.54 3.52 -9.62
CA SER A 25 -2.56 3.76 -11.07
C SER A 25 -2.05 2.55 -11.87
N LYS A 26 -0.94 1.96 -11.42
CA LYS A 26 -0.27 0.80 -12.02
C LYS A 26 0.75 0.23 -11.04
N ASP A 27 1.14 -1.02 -11.29
CA ASP A 27 2.31 -1.62 -10.65
C ASP A 27 3.57 -0.84 -11.07
N LYS A 28 4.49 -0.65 -10.13
CA LYS A 28 5.69 0.17 -10.33
C LYS A 28 6.92 -0.46 -9.74
N HIS A 29 8.06 -0.20 -10.35
CA HIS A 29 9.34 -0.54 -9.77
C HIS A 29 9.61 0.30 -8.52
N ILE A 30 10.27 -0.28 -7.52
CA ILE A 30 10.59 0.42 -6.27
C ILE A 30 11.37 1.72 -6.51
N THR A 31 12.22 1.75 -7.54
CA THR A 31 12.99 2.96 -7.92
C THR A 31 12.11 4.03 -8.56
N GLU A 32 11.06 3.65 -9.30
CA GLU A 32 10.11 4.62 -9.86
C GLU A 32 9.39 5.35 -8.73
N ILE A 33 8.90 4.60 -7.73
CA ILE A 33 8.24 5.18 -6.55
C ILE A 33 9.22 6.05 -5.74
N ALA A 34 10.46 5.59 -5.55
CA ALA A 34 11.50 6.37 -4.87
C ALA A 34 11.74 7.73 -5.56
N ASN A 35 11.81 7.74 -6.89
CA ASN A 35 12.00 8.95 -7.68
C ASN A 35 10.77 9.87 -7.61
N GLU A 36 9.56 9.32 -7.71
CA GLU A 36 8.30 10.09 -7.62
C GLU A 36 8.13 10.78 -6.26
N LEU A 37 8.49 10.10 -5.18
CA LEU A 37 8.35 10.62 -3.81
C LEU A 37 9.59 11.41 -3.34
N GLY A 38 10.67 11.45 -4.13
CA GLY A 38 11.91 12.15 -3.79
C GLY A 38 12.64 11.58 -2.57
N ILE A 39 12.52 10.27 -2.30
CA ILE A 39 13.12 9.60 -1.15
C ILE A 39 13.87 8.33 -1.56
N SER A 40 14.80 7.87 -0.71
CA SER A 40 15.64 6.71 -1.04
C SER A 40 14.85 5.41 -1.21
N CYS A 41 15.33 4.51 -2.07
CA CYS A 41 14.79 3.14 -2.20
C CYS A 41 14.82 2.36 -0.88
N THR A 42 15.78 2.64 -0.01
CA THR A 42 15.87 2.06 1.33
C THR A 42 14.71 2.55 2.22
N SER A 43 14.39 3.84 2.18
CA SER A 43 13.22 4.39 2.88
C SER A 43 11.93 3.79 2.35
N ILE A 44 11.76 3.72 1.03
CA ILE A 44 10.61 3.04 0.41
C ILE A 44 10.53 1.59 0.88
N SER A 45 11.63 0.84 0.87
CA SER A 45 11.66 -0.57 1.30
C SER A 45 11.16 -0.77 2.73
N LYS A 46 11.48 0.15 3.65
CA LYS A 46 10.98 0.11 5.03
C LYS A 46 9.47 0.33 5.11
N HIS A 47 8.97 1.33 4.37
CA HIS A 47 7.53 1.61 4.31
C HIS A 47 6.75 0.48 3.67
N VAL A 48 7.26 -0.07 2.57
CA VAL A 48 6.68 -1.19 1.83
C VAL A 48 6.63 -2.44 2.71
N ARG A 49 7.67 -2.73 3.51
CA ARG A 49 7.63 -3.86 4.45
C ARG A 49 6.46 -3.78 5.43
N VAL A 50 6.19 -2.60 5.98
CA VAL A 50 5.03 -2.39 6.87
C VAL A 50 3.71 -2.60 6.12
N LEU A 51 3.65 -2.18 4.84
CA LEU A 51 2.48 -2.39 3.98
C LEU A 51 2.28 -3.87 3.60
N GLU A 52 3.37 -4.59 3.34
CA GLU A 52 3.38 -6.05 3.06
C GLU A 52 2.90 -6.82 4.29
N GLU A 53 3.40 -6.49 5.49
CA GLU A 53 2.96 -7.09 6.76
C GLU A 53 1.45 -6.86 7.02
N ALA A 54 0.92 -5.74 6.53
CA ALA A 54 -0.50 -5.41 6.57
C ALA A 54 -1.30 -5.94 5.36
N LYS A 55 -0.67 -6.70 4.45
CA LYS A 55 -1.26 -7.23 3.20
C LYS A 55 -1.84 -6.17 2.26
N LEU A 56 -1.30 -4.95 2.30
CA LEU A 56 -1.73 -3.82 1.45
C LEU A 56 -0.92 -3.70 0.16
N VAL A 57 0.29 -4.25 0.14
CA VAL A 57 1.21 -4.24 -1.00
C VAL A 57 1.80 -5.63 -1.16
N GLU A 58 1.99 -6.04 -2.41
CA GLU A 58 2.77 -7.20 -2.78
C GLU A 58 4.03 -6.79 -3.52
N ARG A 59 5.08 -7.62 -3.41
CA ARG A 59 6.34 -7.42 -4.09
C ARG A 59 6.70 -8.64 -4.90
N ASN A 60 6.86 -8.41 -6.20
CA ASN A 60 7.37 -9.38 -7.16
C ASN A 60 8.85 -9.10 -7.42
N ILE A 61 9.69 -10.12 -7.24
CA ILE A 61 11.14 -9.99 -7.34
C ILE A 61 11.62 -10.73 -8.59
N PHE A 62 12.20 -9.99 -9.54
CA PHE A 62 12.79 -10.51 -10.76
C PHE A 62 14.30 -10.21 -10.74
N GLY A 63 15.08 -11.12 -10.16
CA GLY A 63 16.52 -10.92 -9.94
C GLY A 63 16.78 -9.74 -9.00
N LYS A 64 17.36 -8.65 -9.53
CA LYS A 64 17.58 -7.38 -8.78
C LYS A 64 16.40 -6.40 -8.87
N SER A 65 15.40 -6.72 -9.68
CA SER A 65 14.24 -5.85 -9.91
C SER A 65 13.16 -6.16 -8.88
N HIS A 66 12.61 -5.11 -8.27
CA HIS A 66 11.51 -5.20 -7.31
C HIS A 66 10.32 -4.40 -7.83
N VAL A 67 9.29 -5.11 -8.27
CA VAL A 67 8.03 -4.52 -8.72
C VAL A 67 7.01 -4.64 -7.60
N LEU A 68 6.34 -3.54 -7.30
CA LEU A 68 5.34 -3.41 -6.26
C LEU A 68 3.96 -3.31 -6.90
N SER A 69 3.00 -4.02 -6.31
CA SER A 69 1.63 -4.11 -6.79
C SER A 69 0.65 -4.07 -5.61
N LEU A 70 -0.61 -3.75 -5.89
CA LEU A 70 -1.68 -3.89 -4.91
C LEU A 70 -2.29 -5.30 -5.07
N PRO A 71 -2.34 -6.14 -4.00
CA PRO A 71 -2.77 -7.55 -4.05
C PRO A 71 -4.16 -7.75 -4.67
N ASN A 72 -5.02 -6.74 -4.53
CA ASN A 72 -6.33 -6.71 -5.13
C ASN A 72 -6.49 -5.27 -5.63
N LYS A 73 -6.50 -5.04 -6.96
CA LYS A 73 -6.59 -3.70 -7.57
C LYS A 73 -7.63 -2.89 -6.82
N VAL A 74 -7.16 -2.03 -5.91
CA VAL A 74 -8.00 -1.25 -5.00
C VAL A 74 -8.99 -0.53 -5.88
N ASN A 75 -10.27 -0.91 -5.72
CA ASN A 75 -11.38 -0.42 -6.50
C ASN A 75 -11.22 1.09 -6.66
N LYS A 76 -11.15 1.58 -7.90
CA LYS A 76 -11.05 2.99 -8.35
C LYS A 76 -12.02 3.98 -7.67
N LYS A 77 -12.88 3.47 -6.78
CA LYS A 77 -13.91 4.16 -6.01
C LYS A 77 -13.44 4.60 -4.62
N ILE A 78 -12.52 3.88 -3.96
CA ILE A 78 -12.12 4.13 -2.55
C ILE A 78 -11.36 5.46 -2.36
N ILE A 79 -10.75 5.98 -3.44
CA ILE A 79 -9.96 7.21 -3.38
C ILE A 79 -10.73 8.47 -3.81
N ASN A 80 -12.02 8.35 -4.15
CA ASN A 80 -12.87 9.49 -4.48
C ASN A 80 -14.14 9.44 -3.61
N GLN A 81 -14.21 10.39 -2.68
CA GLN A 81 -15.29 10.76 -1.76
C GLN A 81 -15.33 10.06 -0.39
N ASP A 82 -15.07 10.86 0.66
CA ASP A 82 -15.26 10.59 2.09
C ASP A 82 -14.45 9.42 2.69
N TYR A 83 -13.17 9.73 2.92
CA TYR A 83 -12.05 8.91 3.42
C TYR A 83 -12.27 8.02 4.66
N SER A 84 -13.42 8.05 5.34
CA SER A 84 -13.61 7.29 6.59
C SER A 84 -14.27 5.92 6.41
N SER A 85 -15.08 5.71 5.36
CA SER A 85 -15.89 4.49 5.20
C SER A 85 -15.31 3.50 4.20
N ASP A 86 -14.62 4.00 3.17
CA ASP A 86 -14.12 3.17 2.08
C ASP A 86 -12.85 2.39 2.44
N LEU A 87 -12.06 2.93 3.37
CA LEU A 87 -10.96 2.20 3.97
C LEU A 87 -11.48 1.10 4.92
N GLU A 88 -12.58 1.34 5.65
CA GLU A 88 -13.21 0.30 6.47
C GLU A 88 -13.70 -0.85 5.60
N LEU A 89 -14.33 -0.59 4.45
CA LEU A 89 -14.76 -1.64 3.51
C LEU A 89 -13.60 -2.47 2.95
N TYR A 90 -12.49 -1.83 2.55
CA TYR A 90 -11.30 -2.56 2.09
C TYR A 90 -10.66 -3.40 3.20
N ILE A 91 -10.65 -2.89 4.44
CA ILE A 91 -10.19 -3.63 5.60
C ILE A 91 -11.09 -4.84 5.89
N LEU A 92 -12.40 -4.69 5.75
CA LEU A 92 -13.36 -5.78 5.93
C LEU A 92 -13.23 -6.84 4.81
N ASP A 93 -13.15 -6.44 3.55
CA ASP A 93 -13.05 -7.38 2.40
C ASP A 93 -11.76 -8.22 2.41
N ASN A 94 -10.66 -7.69 2.93
CA ASN A 94 -9.36 -8.39 3.00
C ASN A 94 -9.11 -9.13 4.33
N TYR A 95 -10.01 -9.02 5.32
CA TYR A 95 -9.85 -9.64 6.63
C TYR A 95 -10.96 -10.66 6.98
N TYR A 96 -12.08 -10.70 6.23
CA TYR A 96 -13.22 -11.58 6.51
C TYR A 96 -13.37 -12.78 5.56
N LEU A 97 -12.44 -13.02 4.64
CA LEU A 97 -12.32 -14.30 3.93
C LEU A 97 -11.38 -15.25 4.70
N VAL A 98 -11.89 -15.77 5.82
CA VAL A 98 -11.65 -17.14 6.34
C VAL A 98 -12.97 -17.65 6.88
#